data_AF-A0A452VNX8-F1
#
_entry.id   AF-A0A452VNX8-F1
#
_cell.length_a   1.000
_cell.length_b   1.000
_cell.length_c   1.000
_cell.angle_alpha   90.00
_cell.angle_beta   90.00
_cell.angle_gamma   90.00
#
_symmetry.space_group_name_H-M   'P 1'
#
loop_
_entity.id
_entity.type
_entity.pdbx_description
1 polymer ?
#
loop_
_entity_poly.entity_id
_entity_poly.type
_entity_poly.pdbx_seq_one_letter_code
_entity_poly.pdbx_strand_id
1 'polypeptide(L)'
;MGRSQRYAHWKGQVLNSGELHELYEGLKLNNVNKYDYVLTGYTRDKSFLASVVDIVRELKKQNPKLVYVCDPVMGDEWNGQGSMYVPEDLLPVYKEKVVPVADIITPNQFEAELLSGRKIHSQEEALQVMDELHAMGPDTVVITSSNLPSLRGSDYLIALGSQRIRNPDGSVVTERIRMEMHKVDAVFVGTGDLFAAMLLAWTHKHPNNLKVACEKTVSAMHHVLQRTIRCAKGQAAGGQKPTPAQLELKMVQSKKDIEDPDIVVRATVL
;
A
#
# COMPACT_ATOMS: atom_id res chain seq x y z
N MET A 1 -14.97 9.23 12.29
CA MET A 1 -14.72 8.17 11.29
C MET A 1 -16.04 7.73 10.69
N GLY A 2 -16.27 8.01 9.40
CA GLY A 2 -17.38 7.41 8.65
C GLY A 2 -17.03 5.97 8.29
N ARG A 3 -18.05 5.11 8.11
CA ARG A 3 -17.84 3.76 7.56
C ARG A 3 -17.36 3.86 6.10
N SER A 4 -16.68 2.81 5.63
CA SER A 4 -16.17 2.71 4.25
C SER A 4 -17.25 3.03 3.20
N GLN A 5 -16.84 3.60 2.06
CA GLN A 5 -17.73 3.94 0.94
C GLN A 5 -18.47 2.74 0.32
N ARG A 6 -18.10 1.50 0.69
CA ARG A 6 -18.83 0.28 0.27
C ARG A 6 -20.09 -0.02 1.06
N TYR A 7 -20.38 0.71 2.13
CA TYR A 7 -21.69 0.63 2.78
C TYR A 7 -22.73 1.38 1.95
N ALA A 8 -23.97 0.91 1.97
CA ALA A 8 -25.09 1.55 1.25
C ALA A 8 -25.25 3.04 1.59
N HIS A 9 -24.90 3.42 2.84
CA HIS A 9 -24.93 4.80 3.29
C HIS A 9 -23.70 5.10 4.14
N TRP A 10 -23.14 6.30 3.94
CA TRP A 10 -22.07 6.85 4.75
C TRP A 10 -22.25 8.37 4.88
N LYS A 11 -21.81 8.92 6.01
CA LYS A 11 -21.75 10.37 6.28
C LYS A 11 -20.48 10.66 7.07
N GLY A 12 -19.93 11.85 6.90
CA GLY A 12 -18.76 12.29 7.64
C GLY A 12 -18.28 13.67 7.18
N GLN A 13 -17.33 14.21 7.92
CA GLN A 13 -16.57 15.40 7.58
C GLN A 13 -15.25 15.00 6.92
N VAL A 14 -14.63 15.94 6.21
CA VAL A 14 -13.33 15.76 5.59
C VAL A 14 -12.46 16.95 5.92
N LEU A 15 -11.21 16.66 6.25
CA LEU A 15 -10.18 17.65 6.55
C LEU A 15 -9.71 18.31 5.24
N ASN A 16 -9.75 19.64 5.17
CA ASN A 16 -9.18 20.40 4.06
C ASN A 16 -7.70 20.76 4.32
N SER A 17 -7.02 21.34 3.32
CA SER A 17 -5.61 21.71 3.42
C SER A 17 -5.31 22.77 4.50
N GLY A 18 -6.21 23.72 4.73
CA GLY A 18 -6.10 24.71 5.80
C GLY A 18 -6.14 24.06 7.18
N GLU A 19 -7.10 23.16 7.41
CA GLU A 19 -7.19 22.43 8.67
C GLU A 19 -5.99 21.49 8.90
N LEU A 20 -5.45 20.86 7.84
CA LEU A 20 -4.20 20.10 7.93
C LEU A 20 -3.02 20.99 8.34
N HIS A 21 -2.93 22.19 7.75
CA HIS A 21 -1.90 23.16 8.09
C HIS A 21 -2.00 23.60 9.56
N GLU A 22 -3.20 23.89 10.06
CA GLU A 22 -3.41 24.23 11.48
C GLU A 22 -2.91 23.13 12.43
N LEU A 23 -3.20 21.85 12.13
CA LEU A 23 -2.72 20.72 12.92
C LEU A 23 -1.18 20.62 12.89
N TYR A 24 -0.57 20.76 11.71
CA TYR A 24 0.88 20.66 11.57
C TYR A 24 1.61 21.85 12.22
N GLU A 25 1.09 23.06 12.10
CA GLU A 25 1.60 24.24 12.81
C GLU A 25 1.49 24.07 14.33
N GLY A 26 0.41 23.47 14.83
CA GLY A 26 0.31 23.10 16.24
C GLY A 26 1.45 22.18 16.72
N LEU A 27 1.84 21.20 15.91
CA LEU A 27 2.99 20.32 16.20
C LEU A 27 4.32 21.08 16.15
N LYS A 28 4.49 21.97 15.16
CA LYS A 28 5.68 22.81 15.00
C LYS A 28 5.89 23.76 16.17
N LEU A 29 4.84 24.47 16.58
CA LEU A 29 4.86 25.40 17.72
C LEU A 29 5.29 24.71 19.02
N ASN A 30 4.96 23.43 19.17
CA ASN A 30 5.37 22.62 20.31
C ASN A 30 6.69 21.85 20.10
N ASN A 31 7.37 22.02 18.95
CA ASN A 31 8.62 21.35 18.61
C ASN A 31 8.55 19.80 18.71
N VAL A 32 7.38 19.25 18.41
CA VAL A 32 7.08 17.80 18.41
C VAL A 32 6.86 17.24 17.00
N ASN A 33 7.10 18.03 15.96
CA ASN A 33 7.05 17.61 14.55
C ASN A 33 8.32 16.84 14.11
N LYS A 34 8.81 15.90 14.95
CA LYS A 34 10.01 15.10 14.68
C LYS A 34 9.61 13.65 14.48
N TYR A 35 9.80 13.15 13.26
CA TYR A 35 9.35 11.82 12.87
C TYR A 35 10.48 11.03 12.19
N ASP A 36 10.43 9.71 12.37
CA ASP A 36 11.28 8.75 11.65
C ASP A 36 10.60 8.24 10.37
N TYR A 37 9.27 8.20 10.38
CA TYR A 37 8.44 7.74 9.27
C TYR A 37 7.27 8.68 9.02
N VAL A 38 6.88 8.79 7.76
CA VAL A 38 5.57 9.30 7.34
C VAL A 38 4.87 8.19 6.57
N LEU A 39 3.58 7.97 6.84
CA LEU A 39 2.74 7.05 6.10
C LEU A 39 1.51 7.81 5.58
N THR A 40 1.26 7.72 4.28
CA THR A 40 0.06 8.29 3.64
C THR A 40 -0.65 7.23 2.82
N GLY A 41 -1.96 7.45 2.62
CA GLY A 41 -2.82 6.59 1.82
C GLY A 41 -3.97 7.42 1.24
N TYR A 42 -5.20 6.90 1.31
CA TYR A 42 -6.38 7.52 0.71
C TYR A 42 -6.48 9.04 0.92
N THR A 43 -6.43 9.78 -0.18
CA THR A 43 -6.66 11.23 -0.25
C THR A 43 -7.58 11.52 -1.42
N ARG A 44 -8.52 12.46 -1.25
CA ARG A 44 -9.49 12.84 -2.28
C ARG A 44 -9.42 14.31 -2.71
N ASP A 45 -8.51 15.08 -2.11
CA ASP A 45 -8.37 16.51 -2.34
C ASP A 45 -6.94 16.85 -2.78
N LYS A 46 -6.84 17.54 -3.91
CA LYS A 46 -5.58 17.90 -4.54
C LYS A 46 -4.74 18.85 -3.68
N SER A 47 -5.39 19.82 -3.05
CA SER A 47 -4.69 20.79 -2.19
C SER A 47 -4.14 20.10 -0.94
N PHE A 48 -4.90 19.17 -0.37
CA PHE A 48 -4.47 18.34 0.76
C PHE A 48 -3.24 17.51 0.40
N LEU A 49 -3.25 16.82 -0.75
CA LEU A 49 -2.12 16.01 -1.19
C LEU A 49 -0.87 16.87 -1.44
N ALA A 50 -1.03 18.08 -1.98
CA ALA A 50 0.07 19.03 -2.14
C ALA A 50 0.64 19.49 -0.78
N SER A 51 -0.21 19.81 0.20
CA SER A 51 0.22 20.18 1.55
C SER A 51 0.96 19.04 2.25
N VAL A 52 0.53 17.78 2.06
CA VAL A 52 1.26 16.60 2.56
C VAL A 52 2.69 16.55 2.01
N VAL A 53 2.89 16.83 0.72
CA VAL A 53 4.24 16.86 0.12
C VAL A 53 5.11 17.95 0.74
N ASP A 54 4.54 19.13 0.99
CA ASP A 54 5.29 20.22 1.63
C ASP A 54 5.70 19.87 3.06
N ILE A 55 4.82 19.21 3.82
CA ILE A 55 5.12 18.68 5.15
C ILE A 55 6.24 17.64 5.07
N VAL A 56 6.15 16.64 4.17
CA VAL A 56 7.18 15.60 4.01
C VAL A 56 8.54 16.22 3.69
N ARG A 57 8.59 17.22 2.80
CA ARG A 57 9.83 17.93 2.45
C ARG A 57 10.41 18.69 3.63
N GLU A 58 9.58 19.36 4.43
CA GLU A 58 10.02 20.04 5.65
C GLU A 58 10.60 19.02 6.65
N LEU A 59 9.91 17.89 6.86
CA LEU A 59 10.36 16.84 7.77
C LEU A 59 11.65 16.16 7.30
N LYS A 60 11.81 15.88 6.00
CA LYS A 60 13.06 15.34 5.42
C LYS A 60 14.25 16.32 5.54
N LYS A 61 14.01 17.63 5.48
CA LYS A 61 15.06 18.63 5.75
C LYS A 61 15.54 18.58 7.21
N GLN A 62 14.62 18.33 8.14
CA GLN A 62 14.94 18.20 9.57
C GLN A 62 15.60 16.84 9.89
N ASN A 63 15.15 15.77 9.23
CA ASN A 63 15.67 14.42 9.36
C ASN A 63 15.90 13.79 7.98
N PRO A 64 17.12 13.87 7.41
CA PRO A 64 17.43 13.26 6.12
C PRO A 64 17.29 11.72 6.08
N LYS A 65 17.17 11.06 7.24
CA LYS A 65 16.93 9.62 7.35
C LYS A 65 15.45 9.25 7.42
N LEU A 66 14.54 10.23 7.41
CA LEU A 66 13.11 10.00 7.43
C LEU A 66 12.70 9.20 6.19
N VAL A 67 11.92 8.14 6.43
CA VAL A 67 11.35 7.29 5.39
C VAL A 67 9.87 7.62 5.20
N TYR A 68 9.51 7.99 3.98
CA TYR A 68 8.15 8.24 3.54
C TYR A 68 7.60 7.02 2.79
N VAL A 69 6.62 6.36 3.40
CA VAL A 69 5.84 5.28 2.80
C VAL A 69 4.55 5.86 2.26
N CYS A 70 4.32 5.70 0.96
CA CYS A 70 3.13 6.21 0.29
C CYS A 70 2.35 5.07 -0.36
N ASP A 71 1.10 4.89 0.05
CA ASP A 71 0.14 4.11 -0.71
C ASP A 71 -0.55 5.05 -1.72
N PRO A 72 -0.29 4.96 -3.03
CA PRO A 72 -0.77 5.92 -4.03
C PRO A 72 -2.23 5.62 -4.44
N VAL A 73 -3.10 5.59 -3.43
CA VAL A 73 -4.49 5.16 -3.49
C VAL A 73 -5.27 6.03 -4.49
N MET A 74 -5.65 5.43 -5.61
CA MET A 74 -6.38 6.11 -6.70
C MET A 74 -7.55 5.31 -7.24
N GLY A 75 -7.38 4.00 -7.36
CA GLY A 75 -8.32 3.18 -8.12
C GLY A 75 -8.00 1.71 -8.02
N ASP A 76 -8.83 0.91 -8.67
CA ASP A 76 -8.69 -0.54 -8.67
C ASP A 76 -9.31 -1.12 -9.96
N GLU A 77 -8.94 -2.34 -10.30
CA GLU A 77 -9.50 -3.05 -11.46
C GLU A 77 -10.68 -3.94 -11.04
N TRP A 78 -11.85 -3.65 -11.61
CA TRP A 78 -13.09 -4.34 -11.31
C TRP A 78 -13.63 -4.99 -12.58
N ASN A 79 -13.73 -6.31 -12.60
CA ASN A 79 -14.21 -7.10 -13.75
C ASN A 79 -13.45 -6.80 -15.06
N GLY A 80 -12.13 -6.59 -14.98
CA GLY A 80 -11.29 -6.28 -16.14
C GLY A 80 -11.35 -4.82 -16.60
N GLN A 81 -12.05 -3.94 -15.88
CA GLN A 81 -12.10 -2.50 -16.13
C GLN A 81 -11.55 -1.73 -14.93
N GLY A 82 -10.46 -1.00 -15.15
CA GLY A 82 -9.89 -0.10 -14.16
C GLY A 82 -10.73 1.16 -13.99
N SER A 83 -10.99 1.56 -12.75
CA SER A 83 -11.69 2.80 -12.43
C SER A 83 -11.04 3.51 -11.25
N MET A 84 -10.84 4.83 -11.39
CA MET A 84 -10.47 5.68 -10.27
C MET A 84 -11.69 5.92 -9.39
N TYR A 85 -11.51 5.76 -8.07
CA TYR A 85 -12.52 6.17 -7.08
C TYR A 85 -12.14 7.50 -6.40
N VAL A 86 -11.09 8.16 -6.88
CA VAL A 86 -10.67 9.52 -6.50
C VAL A 86 -10.69 10.45 -7.73
N PRO A 87 -10.70 11.78 -7.55
CA PRO A 87 -10.60 12.73 -8.66
C PRO A 87 -9.36 12.52 -9.54
N GLU A 88 -9.53 12.62 -10.86
CA GLU A 88 -8.46 12.40 -11.85
C GLU A 88 -7.31 13.42 -11.71
N ASP A 89 -7.59 14.60 -11.17
CA ASP A 89 -6.60 15.67 -10.98
C ASP A 89 -5.58 15.40 -9.87
N LEU A 90 -5.74 14.29 -9.12
CA LEU A 90 -4.73 13.76 -8.20
C LEU A 90 -3.60 13.03 -8.90
N LEU A 91 -3.83 12.40 -10.05
CA LEU A 91 -2.81 11.61 -10.74
C LEU A 91 -1.55 12.44 -11.08
N PRO A 92 -1.66 13.67 -11.65
CA PRO A 92 -0.49 14.52 -11.87
C PRO A 92 0.25 14.86 -10.57
N VAL A 93 -0.48 15.07 -9.46
CA VAL A 93 0.14 15.38 -8.17
C VAL A 93 0.90 14.18 -7.63
N TYR A 94 0.34 12.97 -7.72
CA TYR A 94 1.07 11.76 -7.35
C TYR A 94 2.35 11.61 -8.17
N LYS A 95 2.26 11.69 -9.50
CA LYS A 95 3.41 11.52 -10.40
C LYS A 95 4.51 12.57 -10.19
N GLU A 96 4.15 13.84 -10.10
CA GLU A 96 5.11 14.94 -10.17
C GLU A 96 5.59 15.43 -8.80
N LYS A 97 4.82 15.17 -7.73
CA LYS A 97 5.09 15.72 -6.40
C LYS A 97 5.24 14.68 -5.31
N VAL A 98 4.40 13.64 -5.30
CA VAL A 98 4.38 12.65 -4.21
C VAL A 98 5.42 11.55 -4.43
N VAL A 99 5.36 10.83 -5.55
CA VAL A 99 6.29 9.74 -5.87
C VAL A 99 7.75 10.21 -5.82
N PRO A 100 8.11 11.42 -6.32
CA PRO A 100 9.50 11.88 -6.25
C PRO A 100 10.08 12.13 -4.85
N VAL A 101 9.24 12.18 -3.81
CA VAL A 101 9.70 12.33 -2.43
C VAL A 101 9.42 11.09 -1.57
N ALA A 102 8.76 10.06 -2.13
CA ALA A 102 8.50 8.80 -1.45
C ALA A 102 9.74 7.89 -1.51
N ASP A 103 9.97 7.13 -0.44
CA ASP A 103 11.04 6.13 -0.38
C ASP A 103 10.50 4.73 -0.62
N ILE A 104 9.25 4.48 -0.21
CA ILE A 104 8.52 3.23 -0.43
C ILE A 104 7.15 3.55 -1.03
N ILE A 105 6.78 2.87 -2.11
CA ILE A 105 5.41 2.92 -2.65
C ILE A 105 4.76 1.53 -2.76
N THR A 106 3.45 1.47 -2.52
CA THR A 106 2.67 0.22 -2.52
C THR A 106 1.50 0.19 -3.52
N PRO A 107 1.68 0.59 -4.79
CA PRO A 107 0.58 0.61 -5.75
C PRO A 107 0.00 -0.80 -5.97
N ASN A 108 -1.28 -0.91 -6.32
CA ASN A 108 -1.77 -2.08 -7.04
C ASN A 108 -1.38 -2.00 -8.54
N GLN A 109 -1.67 -3.03 -9.35
CA GLN A 109 -1.36 -3.01 -10.79
C GLN A 109 -1.94 -1.78 -11.48
N PHE A 110 -3.23 -1.47 -11.27
CA PHE A 110 -3.89 -0.34 -11.92
C PHE A 110 -3.19 1.00 -11.59
N GLU A 111 -2.82 1.21 -10.33
CA GLU A 111 -2.12 2.40 -9.89
C GLU A 111 -0.69 2.47 -10.44
N ALA A 112 0.02 1.35 -10.51
CA ALA A 112 1.35 1.28 -11.12
C ALA A 112 1.29 1.61 -12.62
N GLU A 113 0.26 1.13 -13.33
CA GLU A 113 0.00 1.46 -14.73
C GLU A 113 -0.34 2.94 -14.91
N LEU A 114 -1.16 3.51 -14.02
CA LEU A 114 -1.48 4.94 -14.05
C LEU A 114 -0.22 5.79 -13.84
N LEU A 115 0.59 5.48 -12.83
CA LEU A 115 1.81 6.23 -12.49
C LEU A 115 2.84 6.17 -13.61
N SER A 116 3.14 4.98 -14.13
CA SER A 116 4.09 4.79 -15.26
C SER A 116 3.52 5.26 -16.60
N GLY A 117 2.20 5.23 -16.79
CA GLY A 117 1.57 5.44 -18.09
C GLY A 117 1.69 4.23 -19.02
N ARG A 118 2.07 3.05 -18.50
CA ARG A 118 2.24 1.81 -19.27
C ARG A 118 1.30 0.73 -18.76
N LYS A 119 0.77 -0.10 -19.67
CA LYS A 119 0.00 -1.29 -19.30
C LYS A 119 0.90 -2.47 -18.96
N ILE A 120 0.42 -3.34 -18.07
CA ILE A 120 1.13 -4.54 -17.61
C ILE A 120 0.34 -5.77 -18.05
N HIS A 121 0.92 -6.54 -18.96
CA HIS A 121 0.38 -7.81 -19.46
C HIS A 121 1.28 -9.00 -19.14
N SER A 122 2.51 -8.77 -18.70
CA SER A 122 3.49 -9.79 -18.36
C SER A 122 4.29 -9.44 -17.10
N GLN A 123 4.98 -10.43 -16.54
CA GLN A 123 5.88 -10.20 -15.41
C GLN A 123 7.03 -9.25 -15.81
N GLU A 124 7.57 -9.43 -17.01
CA GLU A 124 8.67 -8.63 -17.54
C GLU A 124 8.27 -7.15 -17.67
N GLU A 125 7.06 -6.88 -18.15
CA GLU A 125 6.50 -5.52 -18.20
C GLU A 125 6.30 -4.94 -16.79
N ALA A 126 5.83 -5.74 -15.83
CA ALA A 126 5.71 -5.29 -14.44
C ALA A 126 7.07 -4.93 -13.82
N LEU A 127 8.12 -5.70 -14.11
CA LEU A 127 9.49 -5.38 -13.68
C LEU A 127 9.99 -4.07 -14.30
N GLN A 128 9.71 -3.83 -15.59
CA GLN A 128 10.05 -2.58 -16.26
C GLN A 128 9.29 -1.38 -15.66
N VAL A 129 8.00 -1.54 -15.35
CA VAL A 129 7.22 -0.51 -14.66
C VAL A 129 7.81 -0.20 -13.28
N MET A 130 8.24 -1.22 -12.51
CA MET A 130 8.93 -0.97 -11.25
C MET A 130 10.26 -0.21 -11.45
N ASP A 131 11.00 -0.47 -12.52
CA ASP A 131 12.21 0.30 -12.85
C ASP A 131 11.94 1.77 -13.18
N GLU A 132 10.84 2.05 -13.87
CA GLU A 132 10.37 3.41 -14.15
C GLU A 132 9.94 4.11 -12.86
N LEU A 133 9.18 3.41 -12.00
CA LEU A 133 8.78 3.93 -10.69
C LEU A 133 10.00 4.24 -9.81
N HIS A 134 11.01 3.37 -9.81
CA HIS A 134 12.27 3.68 -9.12
C HIS A 134 12.96 4.92 -9.68
N ALA A 135 12.94 5.11 -11.01
CA ALA A 135 13.51 6.31 -11.63
C ALA A 135 12.75 7.59 -11.26
N MET A 136 11.49 7.48 -10.84
CA MET A 136 10.71 8.61 -10.35
C MET A 136 11.10 9.05 -8.94
N GLY A 137 11.67 8.17 -8.10
CA GLY A 137 12.01 8.49 -6.71
C GLY A 137 12.24 7.30 -5.77
N PRO A 138 11.24 6.43 -5.54
CA PRO A 138 11.28 5.44 -4.47
C PRO A 138 12.34 4.35 -4.68
N ASP A 139 13.10 4.03 -3.64
CA ASP A 139 14.05 2.92 -3.65
C ASP A 139 13.35 1.56 -3.45
N THR A 140 12.14 1.54 -2.87
CA THR A 140 11.34 0.31 -2.72
C THR A 140 9.96 0.47 -3.38
N VAL A 141 9.63 -0.47 -4.27
CA VAL A 141 8.35 -0.52 -4.98
C VAL A 141 7.73 -1.90 -4.77
N VAL A 142 6.48 -1.94 -4.33
CA VAL A 142 5.73 -3.19 -4.20
C VAL A 142 4.41 -3.06 -4.95
N ILE A 143 4.28 -3.79 -6.06
CA ILE A 143 2.98 -4.00 -6.73
C ILE A 143 2.21 -5.01 -5.90
N THR A 144 1.26 -4.52 -5.10
CA THR A 144 0.58 -5.27 -4.04
C THR A 144 -0.32 -6.38 -4.57
N SER A 145 -0.87 -6.22 -5.76
CA SER A 145 -1.68 -7.23 -6.45
C SER A 145 -1.73 -6.95 -7.95
N SER A 146 -1.84 -8.01 -8.74
CA SER A 146 -1.92 -7.96 -10.21
C SER A 146 -2.71 -9.15 -10.75
N ASN A 147 -3.21 -8.99 -11.97
CA ASN A 147 -3.93 -10.03 -12.73
C ASN A 147 -2.99 -10.89 -13.59
N LEU A 148 -1.68 -10.83 -13.31
CA LEU A 148 -0.70 -11.68 -13.96
C LEU A 148 -0.97 -13.17 -13.68
N PRO A 149 -0.72 -14.05 -14.65
CA PRO A 149 -0.96 -15.47 -14.48
C PRO A 149 -0.05 -16.09 -13.41
N SER A 150 -0.66 -16.84 -12.51
CA SER A 150 0.03 -17.69 -11.53
C SER A 150 0.21 -19.10 -12.08
N LEU A 151 1.38 -19.70 -11.80
CA LEU A 151 1.65 -21.11 -12.13
C LEU A 151 0.83 -22.08 -11.28
N ARG A 152 0.26 -21.61 -10.16
CA ARG A 152 -0.56 -22.38 -9.23
C ARG A 152 -2.05 -22.35 -9.54
N GLY A 153 -2.47 -21.56 -10.53
CA GLY A 153 -3.85 -21.48 -11.01
C GLY A 153 -4.47 -20.08 -10.89
N SER A 154 -5.69 -19.93 -11.42
CA SER A 154 -6.42 -18.65 -11.47
C SER A 154 -6.84 -18.10 -10.11
N ASP A 155 -6.82 -18.94 -9.08
CA ASP A 155 -7.21 -18.60 -7.71
C ASP A 155 -6.09 -17.92 -6.92
N TYR A 156 -5.01 -17.52 -7.58
CA TYR A 156 -3.89 -16.80 -6.97
C TYR A 156 -3.76 -15.39 -7.53
N LEU A 157 -3.39 -14.44 -6.67
CA LEU A 157 -2.93 -13.09 -7.01
C LEU A 157 -1.41 -13.07 -7.00
N ILE A 158 -0.83 -12.32 -7.93
CA ILE A 158 0.61 -12.08 -7.97
C ILE A 158 0.92 -10.72 -7.36
N ALA A 159 1.82 -10.70 -6.39
CA ALA A 159 2.48 -9.50 -5.92
C ALA A 159 3.96 -9.53 -6.32
N LEU A 160 4.50 -8.35 -6.65
CA LEU A 160 5.89 -8.17 -7.06
C LEU A 160 6.53 -7.10 -6.19
N GLY A 161 7.76 -7.34 -5.76
CA GLY A 161 8.55 -6.39 -4.98
C GLY A 161 9.89 -6.14 -5.65
N SER A 162 10.35 -4.89 -5.62
CA SER A 162 11.67 -4.48 -6.09
C SER A 162 12.26 -3.48 -5.10
N GLN A 163 13.49 -3.70 -4.65
CA GLN A 163 14.23 -2.80 -3.77
C GLN A 163 15.61 -2.52 -4.37
N ARG A 164 15.95 -1.24 -4.50
CA ARG A 164 17.29 -0.76 -4.88
C ARG A 164 18.03 -0.34 -3.62
N ILE A 165 19.17 -0.96 -3.36
CA ILE A 165 20.03 -0.67 -2.21
C ILE A 165 21.31 -0.06 -2.74
N ARG A 166 21.60 1.18 -2.32
CA ARG A 166 22.88 1.83 -2.60
C ARG A 166 23.88 1.48 -1.50
N ASN A 167 24.93 0.76 -1.88
CA ASN A 167 26.02 0.41 -0.99
C ASN A 167 26.95 1.63 -0.74
N PRO A 168 27.75 1.60 0.34
CA PRO A 168 28.72 2.67 0.65
C PRO A 168 29.78 2.89 -0.45
N ASP A 169 30.07 1.87 -1.26
CA ASP A 169 31.01 1.94 -2.39
C ASP A 169 30.39 2.56 -3.65
N GLY A 170 29.12 2.96 -3.59
CA GLY A 170 28.37 3.55 -4.69
C GLY A 170 27.70 2.54 -5.62
N SER A 171 27.96 1.23 -5.45
CA SER A 171 27.26 0.19 -6.20
C SER A 171 25.78 0.15 -5.81
N VAL A 172 24.92 -0.21 -6.76
CA VAL A 172 23.49 -0.39 -6.54
C VAL A 172 23.15 -1.85 -6.76
N VAL A 173 22.58 -2.48 -5.74
CA VAL A 173 22.06 -3.84 -5.80
C VAL A 173 20.54 -3.77 -5.88
N THR A 174 19.95 -4.54 -6.78
CA THR A 174 18.49 -4.64 -6.91
C THR A 174 18.04 -6.03 -6.46
N GLU A 175 17.23 -6.09 -5.39
CA GLU A 175 16.53 -7.31 -4.98
C GLU A 175 15.14 -7.30 -5.62
N ARG A 176 14.75 -8.40 -6.28
CA ARG A 176 13.41 -8.58 -6.85
C ARG A 176 12.78 -9.86 -6.36
N ILE A 177 11.50 -9.77 -6.04
CA ILE A 177 10.73 -10.89 -5.53
C ILE A 177 9.37 -11.00 -6.19
N ARG A 178 8.86 -12.22 -6.26
CA ARG A 178 7.49 -12.57 -6.63
C ARG A 178 6.83 -13.37 -5.53
N MET A 179 5.58 -13.07 -5.25
CA MET A 179 4.75 -13.81 -4.30
C MET A 179 3.42 -14.21 -4.94
N GLU A 180 2.95 -15.40 -4.59
CA GLU A 180 1.65 -15.91 -5.02
C GLU A 180 0.74 -16.08 -3.81
N MET A 181 -0.34 -15.32 -3.79
CA MET A 181 -1.28 -15.26 -2.67
C MET A 181 -2.61 -15.86 -3.08
N HIS A 182 -3.14 -16.80 -2.30
CA HIS A 182 -4.45 -17.37 -2.60
C HIS A 182 -5.53 -16.30 -2.46
N LYS A 183 -6.35 -16.12 -3.50
CA LYS A 183 -7.50 -15.22 -3.52
C LYS A 183 -8.48 -15.65 -2.44
N VAL A 184 -9.07 -14.67 -1.78
CA VAL A 184 -10.21 -14.91 -0.92
C VAL A 184 -11.44 -14.45 -1.70
N ASP A 185 -12.44 -15.31 -1.88
CA ASP A 185 -13.70 -14.98 -2.57
C ASP A 185 -14.58 -14.04 -1.71
N ALA A 186 -14.07 -12.83 -1.54
CA ALA A 186 -14.70 -11.70 -0.89
C ALA A 186 -13.91 -10.43 -1.22
N VAL A 187 -14.61 -9.30 -1.21
CA VAL A 187 -13.98 -7.98 -1.37
C VAL A 187 -13.82 -7.37 0.00
N PHE A 188 -12.59 -7.07 0.38
CA PHE A 188 -12.24 -6.39 1.61
C PHE A 188 -11.96 -4.92 1.35
N VAL A 189 -12.08 -4.09 2.39
CA VAL A 189 -11.64 -2.69 2.37
C VAL A 189 -10.65 -2.50 3.51
N GLY A 190 -9.65 -1.64 3.30
CA GLY A 190 -8.57 -1.38 4.26
C GLY A 190 -7.40 -2.36 4.17
N THR A 191 -7.39 -3.26 3.19
CA THR A 191 -6.28 -4.21 3.00
C THR A 191 -5.02 -3.55 2.50
N GLY A 192 -5.12 -2.55 1.61
CA GLY A 192 -3.98 -1.72 1.17
C GLY A 192 -3.37 -0.94 2.33
N ASP A 193 -4.21 -0.26 3.11
CA ASP A 193 -3.78 0.49 4.30
C ASP A 193 -3.04 -0.41 5.31
N LEU A 194 -3.60 -1.59 5.62
CA LEU A 194 -2.95 -2.57 6.50
C LEU A 194 -1.64 -3.09 5.90
N PHE A 195 -1.60 -3.35 4.59
CA PHE A 195 -0.41 -3.81 3.90
C PHE A 195 0.72 -2.77 4.01
N ALA A 196 0.45 -1.50 3.69
CA ALA A 196 1.44 -0.44 3.74
C ALA A 196 1.98 -0.21 5.17
N ALA A 197 1.10 -0.23 6.17
CA ALA A 197 1.50 -0.11 7.57
C ALA A 197 2.37 -1.29 8.05
N MET A 198 2.04 -2.52 7.65
CA MET A 198 2.83 -3.71 7.99
C MET A 198 4.15 -3.75 7.23
N LEU A 199 4.15 -3.36 5.96
CA LEU A 199 5.35 -3.28 5.15
C LEU A 199 6.34 -2.28 5.76
N LEU A 200 5.87 -1.11 6.19
CA LEU A 200 6.68 -0.12 6.92
C LEU A 200 7.37 -0.77 8.14
N ALA A 201 6.61 -1.47 8.98
CA ALA A 201 7.16 -2.10 10.18
C ALA A 201 8.20 -3.19 9.87
N TRP A 202 7.96 -4.00 8.83
CA TRP A 202 8.85 -5.10 8.50
C TRP A 202 10.07 -4.69 7.68
N THR A 203 9.98 -3.65 6.83
CA THR A 203 11.16 -3.06 6.17
C THR A 203 12.00 -2.29 7.18
N HIS A 204 11.42 -1.68 8.21
CA HIS A 204 12.20 -1.15 9.34
C HIS A 204 13.03 -2.25 10.03
N LYS A 205 12.44 -3.41 10.30
CA LYS A 205 13.14 -4.55 10.93
C LYS A 205 14.12 -5.25 9.98
N HIS A 206 13.87 -5.20 8.67
CA HIS A 206 14.63 -5.90 7.64
C HIS A 206 14.96 -4.95 6.47
N PRO A 207 15.79 -3.92 6.69
CA PRO A 207 15.97 -2.83 5.72
C PRO A 207 16.59 -3.27 4.39
N ASN A 208 17.39 -4.34 4.40
CA ASN A 208 18.10 -4.89 3.23
C ASN A 208 17.63 -6.31 2.87
N ASN A 209 16.39 -6.65 3.21
CA ASN A 209 15.84 -7.98 2.92
C ASN A 209 14.34 -7.84 2.62
N LEU A 210 14.04 -7.36 1.42
CA LEU A 210 12.67 -7.16 0.95
C LEU A 210 11.91 -8.49 0.96
N LYS A 211 12.58 -9.60 0.62
CA LYS A 211 11.99 -10.93 0.68
C LYS A 211 11.34 -11.21 2.04
N VAL A 212 12.09 -11.09 3.13
CA VAL A 212 11.58 -11.38 4.49
C VAL A 212 10.52 -10.36 4.90
N ALA A 213 10.73 -9.08 4.59
CA ALA A 213 9.77 -8.03 4.93
C ALA A 213 8.40 -8.30 4.27
N CYS A 214 8.40 -8.64 2.99
CA CYS A 214 7.19 -8.97 2.24
C CYS A 214 6.59 -10.32 2.65
N GLU A 215 7.37 -11.37 2.89
CA GLU A 215 6.86 -12.67 3.38
C GLU A 215 6.11 -12.52 4.70
N LYS A 216 6.64 -11.74 5.66
CA LYS A 216 5.97 -11.45 6.92
C LYS A 216 4.71 -10.59 6.73
N THR A 217 4.79 -9.56 5.90
CA THR A 217 3.66 -8.67 5.60
C THR A 217 2.50 -9.45 4.98
N VAL A 218 2.77 -10.20 3.92
CA VAL A 218 1.77 -11.00 3.20
C VAL A 218 1.22 -12.13 4.07
N SER A 219 2.05 -12.72 4.93
CA SER A 219 1.58 -13.76 5.86
C SER A 219 0.63 -13.18 6.92
N ALA A 220 0.93 -12.03 7.50
CA ALA A 220 0.01 -11.33 8.40
C ALA A 220 -1.32 -11.00 7.70
N MET A 221 -1.25 -10.50 6.45
CA MET A 221 -2.43 -10.25 5.62
C MET A 221 -3.26 -11.52 5.43
N HIS A 222 -2.62 -12.64 5.09
CA HIS A 222 -3.31 -13.92 4.94
C HIS A 222 -4.06 -14.32 6.22
N HIS A 223 -3.41 -14.26 7.38
CA HIS A 223 -4.03 -14.63 8.65
C HIS A 223 -5.22 -13.75 9.01
N VAL A 224 -5.09 -12.43 8.83
CA VAL A 224 -6.17 -11.46 9.05
C VAL A 224 -7.35 -11.74 8.12
N LEU A 225 -7.09 -11.95 6.82
CA LEU A 225 -8.13 -12.21 5.83
C LEU A 225 -8.82 -13.56 6.06
N GLN A 226 -8.07 -14.61 6.38
CA GLN A 226 -8.63 -15.93 6.70
C GLN A 226 -9.48 -15.92 7.97
N ARG A 227 -9.07 -15.19 9.01
CA ARG A 227 -9.91 -14.99 10.19
C ARG A 227 -11.17 -14.20 9.84
N THR A 228 -11.02 -13.14 9.06
CA THR A 228 -12.15 -12.28 8.65
C THR A 228 -13.19 -13.05 7.87
N ILE A 229 -12.80 -13.79 6.83
CA ILE A 229 -13.76 -14.55 6.00
C ILE A 229 -14.43 -15.70 6.76
N ARG A 230 -13.71 -16.38 7.66
CA ARG A 230 -14.29 -17.43 8.52
C ARG A 230 -15.38 -16.86 9.43
N CYS A 231 -15.09 -15.74 10.11
CA CYS A 231 -16.09 -15.07 10.94
C CYS A 231 -17.28 -14.57 10.11
N ALA A 232 -17.01 -13.94 8.96
CA ALA A 232 -18.05 -13.39 8.09
C ALA A 232 -19.00 -14.47 7.55
N LYS A 233 -18.45 -15.62 7.11
CA LYS A 233 -19.26 -16.79 6.68
C LYS A 233 -20.06 -17.42 7.81
N GLY A 234 -19.51 -17.46 9.03
CA GLY A 234 -20.25 -17.95 10.22
C GLY A 234 -21.41 -17.04 10.65
N GLN A 235 -21.37 -15.75 10.27
CA GLN A 235 -22.44 -14.78 10.54
C GLN A 235 -23.45 -14.67 9.40
N ALA A 236 -23.08 -15.03 8.18
CA ALA A 236 -23.96 -15.01 7.02
C ALA A 236 -25.00 -16.13 7.13
N ALA A 237 -26.28 -15.80 6.95
CA ALA A 237 -27.35 -16.79 6.97
C ALA A 237 -27.25 -17.72 5.73
N GLY A 238 -27.27 -19.04 5.96
CA GLY A 238 -27.64 -20.05 4.96
C GLY A 238 -27.05 -19.92 3.55
N GLY A 239 -25.73 -19.72 3.42
CA GLY A 239 -25.04 -19.72 2.11
C GLY A 239 -25.06 -18.38 1.35
N GLN A 240 -25.56 -17.30 1.95
CA GLN A 240 -25.46 -15.96 1.36
C GLN A 240 -24.02 -15.43 1.39
N LYS A 241 -23.66 -14.58 0.41
CA LYS A 241 -22.38 -13.86 0.44
C LYS A 241 -22.36 -12.88 1.63
N PRO A 242 -21.26 -12.81 2.40
CA PRO A 242 -21.17 -11.88 3.51
C PRO A 242 -21.31 -10.41 3.07
N THR A 243 -22.00 -9.62 3.87
CA THR A 243 -22.15 -8.17 3.67
C THR A 243 -20.84 -7.42 3.97
N PRO A 244 -20.66 -6.18 3.46
CA PRO A 244 -19.49 -5.35 3.82
C PRO A 244 -19.29 -5.20 5.32
N ALA A 245 -20.38 -5.11 6.10
CA ALA A 245 -20.32 -5.02 7.56
C ALA A 245 -19.75 -6.28 8.23
N GLN A 246 -20.05 -7.46 7.68
CA GLN A 246 -19.53 -8.73 8.19
C GLN A 246 -18.05 -8.92 7.80
N LEU A 247 -17.64 -8.32 6.68
CA LEU A 247 -16.27 -8.38 6.14
C LEU A 247 -15.30 -7.35 6.73
N GLU A 248 -15.71 -6.58 7.74
CA GLU A 248 -14.78 -5.72 8.50
C GLU A 248 -13.63 -6.56 9.07
N LEU A 249 -12.40 -6.09 8.79
CA LEU A 249 -11.17 -6.80 9.13
C LEU A 249 -11.12 -7.11 10.62
N LYS A 250 -10.83 -8.37 10.96
CA LYS A 250 -10.74 -8.84 12.35
C LYS A 250 -9.40 -8.47 12.98
N MET A 251 -9.14 -7.16 13.07
CA MET A 251 -7.87 -6.59 13.50
C MET A 251 -7.49 -7.00 14.93
N VAL A 252 -8.34 -6.70 15.90
CA VAL A 252 -8.09 -6.98 17.33
C VAL A 252 -7.86 -8.48 17.57
N GLN A 253 -8.67 -9.32 16.91
CA GLN A 253 -8.59 -10.77 17.04
C GLN A 253 -7.34 -11.35 16.35
N SER A 254 -6.71 -10.59 15.47
CA SER A 254 -5.50 -10.97 14.74
C SER A 254 -4.22 -10.37 15.33
N LYS A 255 -4.28 -9.78 16.53
CA LYS A 255 -3.14 -9.14 17.20
C LYS A 255 -1.87 -10.02 17.19
N LYS A 256 -1.98 -11.29 17.57
CA LYS A 256 -0.83 -12.20 17.61
C LYS A 256 -0.22 -12.45 16.22
N ASP A 257 -1.06 -12.61 15.21
CA ASP A 257 -0.61 -12.84 13.84
C ASP A 257 -0.03 -11.57 13.20
N ILE A 258 -0.39 -10.38 13.73
CA ILE A 258 0.23 -9.11 13.36
C ILE A 258 1.60 -8.94 14.05
N GLU A 259 1.69 -9.31 15.33
CA GLU A 259 2.92 -9.23 16.14
C GLU A 259 4.03 -10.14 15.59
N ASP A 260 3.71 -11.40 15.31
CA ASP A 260 4.64 -12.39 14.75
C ASP A 260 3.91 -13.39 13.83
N PRO A 261 3.75 -13.08 12.53
CA PRO A 261 3.05 -13.94 11.59
C PRO A 261 3.84 -15.20 11.26
N ASP A 262 3.22 -16.37 11.40
CA ASP A 262 3.70 -17.61 10.79
C ASP A 262 3.78 -17.44 9.27
N ILE A 263 4.93 -17.79 8.67
CA ILE A 263 5.15 -17.63 7.23
C ILE A 263 4.34 -18.66 6.44
N VAL A 264 3.32 -18.19 5.73
CA VAL A 264 2.41 -19.01 4.91
C VAL A 264 2.55 -18.75 3.42
N VAL A 265 3.23 -17.67 3.03
CA VAL A 265 3.60 -17.35 1.66
C VAL A 265 5.11 -17.23 1.58
N ARG A 266 5.73 -17.96 0.64
CA ARG A 266 7.15 -17.86 0.34
C ARG A 266 7.35 -17.07 -0.94
N ALA A 267 8.22 -16.08 -0.87
CA ALA A 267 8.61 -15.27 -2.00
C ALA A 267 9.70 -15.99 -2.81
N THR A 268 9.58 -15.94 -4.13
CA THR A 268 10.59 -16.39 -5.08
C THR A 268 11.44 -15.19 -5.47
N VAL A 269 12.78 -15.32 -5.38
CA VAL A 269 13.71 -14.30 -5.89
C VAL A 269 13.75 -14.39 -7.42
N LEU A 270 13.69 -13.25 -8.09
CA LEU A 270 13.68 -13.13 -9.56
C LEU A 270 15.05 -12.76 -10.12
#